data_AF-X8DXD3-F1
#
_entry.id   AF-X8DXD3-F1
#
_cell.length_a   1.000
_cell.length_b   1.000
_cell.length_c   1.000
_cell.angle_alpha   90.00
_cell.angle_beta   90.00
_cell.angle_gamma   90.00
#
_symmetry.space_group_name_H-M   'P 1'
#
loop_
_entity.id
_entity.type
_entity.pdbx_description
1 polymer ?
#
loop_
_entity_poly.entity_id
_entity_poly.type
_entity_poly.pdbx_seq_one_letter_code
_entity_poly.pdbx_strand_id
1 'polypeptide(L)'
;MFDEIVSCWTRSRTPAQIVKTLQDHGVPAEQLITPEQMYDVPQLAARGYYEELEHPITGVHRYPGWPFRIRPGPGRHHRAAPPMLGQHNDEILRDLGLSDDEIAPLLVQRVIGNRPLNA
;
A
#
# COMPACT_ATOMS: atom_id res chain seq x y z
N MET A 1 23.05 -27.61 -19.85
CA MET A 1 23.27 -26.96 -21.15
C MET A 1 22.61 -25.58 -21.24
N PHE A 2 21.27 -25.45 -21.27
CA PHE A 2 20.62 -24.12 -21.40
C PHE A 2 20.91 -23.20 -20.19
N ASP A 3 20.67 -23.67 -18.97
CA ASP A 3 20.88 -22.87 -17.75
C ASP A 3 22.33 -22.41 -17.58
N GLU A 4 23.29 -23.24 -17.98
CA GLU A 4 24.72 -22.90 -17.96
C GLU A 4 25.03 -21.77 -18.95
N ILE A 5 24.47 -21.82 -20.16
CA ILE A 5 24.62 -20.76 -21.17
C ILE A 5 24.02 -19.44 -20.66
N VAL A 6 22.80 -19.49 -20.12
CA VAL A 6 22.10 -18.31 -19.59
C VAL A 6 22.86 -17.73 -18.40
N SER A 7 23.33 -18.56 -17.47
CA SER A 7 24.08 -18.12 -16.29
C SER A 7 25.41 -17.47 -16.67
N CYS A 8 26.19 -18.10 -17.57
CA CYS A 8 27.44 -17.51 -18.08
C CYS A 8 27.22 -16.17 -18.78
N TRP A 9 26.18 -16.08 -19.61
CA TRP A 9 25.88 -14.85 -20.36
C TRP A 9 25.39 -13.71 -19.45
N THR A 10 24.52 -14.01 -18.47
CA THR A 10 23.98 -12.99 -17.55
C THR A 10 24.99 -12.51 -16.51
N ARG A 11 25.90 -13.36 -16.02
CA ARG A 11 26.86 -13.00 -14.94
C ARG A 11 27.82 -11.85 -15.28
N SER A 12 28.05 -11.57 -16.56
CA SER A 12 28.96 -10.52 -17.04
C SER A 12 28.26 -9.22 -17.45
N ARG A 13 26.95 -9.08 -17.22
CA ARG A 13 26.13 -7.96 -17.68
C ARG A 13 25.30 -7.39 -16.53
N THR A 14 24.94 -6.11 -16.62
CA THR A 14 23.98 -5.52 -15.69
C THR A 14 22.56 -5.96 -16.04
N PRO A 15 21.62 -5.97 -15.07
CA PRO A 15 20.22 -6.26 -15.35
C PRO A 15 19.64 -5.39 -16.48
N ALA A 16 19.95 -4.09 -16.50
CA ALA A 16 19.50 -3.17 -17.54
C ALA A 16 19.99 -3.57 -18.95
N GLN A 17 21.25 -4.01 -19.08
CA GLN A 17 21.79 -4.49 -20.36
C GLN A 17 21.10 -5.77 -20.82
N ILE A 18 20.85 -6.69 -19.88
CA ILE A 18 20.17 -7.96 -20.14
C ILE A 18 18.75 -7.70 -20.63
N VAL A 19 17.97 -6.92 -19.88
CA VAL A 19 16.58 -6.56 -20.20
C VAL A 19 16.50 -5.90 -21.57
N LYS A 20 17.33 -4.89 -21.83
CA LYS A 20 17.37 -4.22 -23.13
C LYS A 20 17.65 -5.21 -24.26
N THR A 21 18.68 -6.05 -24.12
CA THR A 21 19.06 -7.00 -25.16
C THR A 21 17.94 -7.99 -25.47
N LEU A 22 17.28 -8.53 -24.44
CA LEU A 22 16.19 -9.48 -24.60
C LEU A 22 14.96 -8.82 -25.25
N GLN A 23 14.60 -7.61 -24.81
CA GLN A 23 13.49 -6.85 -25.37
C GLN A 23 13.73 -6.45 -26.84
N ASP A 24 14.95 -6.06 -27.21
CA ASP A 24 15.33 -5.77 -28.61
C ASP A 24 15.12 -6.99 -29.53
N HIS A 25 15.12 -8.21 -28.99
CA HIS A 25 14.87 -9.46 -29.71
C HIS A 25 13.44 -10.01 -29.49
N GLY A 26 12.53 -9.23 -28.91
CA GLY A 26 11.15 -9.63 -28.66
C GLY A 26 10.96 -10.63 -27.52
N VAL A 27 11.99 -10.84 -26.68
CA VAL A 27 11.90 -11.70 -25.50
C VAL A 27 11.44 -10.86 -24.30
N PRO A 28 10.30 -11.17 -23.67
CA PRO A 28 9.83 -10.44 -22.51
C PRO A 28 10.73 -10.72 -21.30
N ALA A 29 11.38 -9.67 -20.81
CA ALA A 29 12.23 -9.70 -19.63
C ALA A 29 12.12 -8.37 -18.89
N GLU A 30 12.32 -8.42 -17.57
CA GLU A 30 12.33 -7.24 -16.71
C GLU A 30 13.32 -7.46 -15.56
N GLN A 31 13.81 -6.36 -14.99
CA GLN A 31 14.66 -6.38 -13.81
C GLN A 31 13.83 -6.69 -12.57
N LEU A 32 14.34 -7.58 -11.71
CA LEU A 32 13.79 -7.75 -10.37
C LEU A 32 14.18 -6.54 -9.51
N ILE A 33 13.18 -5.83 -9.01
CA ILE A 33 13.34 -4.70 -8.09
C ILE A 33 13.16 -5.16 -6.65
N THR A 34 13.79 -4.45 -5.71
CA THR A 34 13.59 -4.70 -4.27
C THR A 34 12.40 -3.89 -3.73
N PRO A 35 11.85 -4.25 -2.56
CA PRO A 35 10.70 -3.53 -1.97
C PRO A 35 10.95 -2.03 -1.78
N GLU A 36 12.17 -1.61 -1.50
CA GLU A 36 12.53 -0.20 -1.32
C GLU A 36 12.35 0.62 -2.60
N GLN A 37 12.48 -0.03 -3.76
CA GLN A 37 12.36 0.58 -5.09
C GLN A 37 10.92 0.57 -5.61
N MET A 38 9.96 0.02 -4.86
CA MET A 38 8.59 -0.16 -5.37
C MET A 38 7.92 1.16 -5.76
N TYR A 39 8.30 2.26 -5.13
CA TYR A 39 7.76 3.60 -5.38
C TYR A 39 8.37 4.31 -6.60
N ASP A 40 9.44 3.75 -7.16
CA ASP A 40 10.24 4.35 -8.22
C ASP A 40 9.87 3.82 -9.62
N VAL A 41 8.82 2.99 -9.71
CA VAL A 41 8.36 2.42 -10.99
C VAL A 41 7.64 3.49 -11.83
N PRO A 42 8.20 3.93 -12.97
CA PRO A 42 7.62 5.04 -13.75
C PRO A 42 6.20 4.78 -14.23
N GLN A 43 5.90 3.52 -14.57
CA GLN A 43 4.56 3.12 -14.99
C GLN A 43 3.53 3.36 -13.87
N LEU A 44 3.85 2.99 -12.63
CA LEU A 44 2.96 3.15 -11.47
C LEU A 44 2.73 4.62 -11.14
N ALA A 45 3.75 5.47 -11.30
CA ALA A 45 3.62 6.91 -11.19
C ALA A 45 2.70 7.48 -12.30
N ALA A 46 2.96 7.13 -13.56
CA ALA A 46 2.20 7.63 -14.71
C ALA A 46 0.69 7.30 -14.65
N ARG A 47 0.32 6.19 -14.01
CA ARG A 47 -1.09 5.79 -13.83
C ARG A 47 -1.74 6.37 -12.56
N GLY A 48 -1.00 7.10 -11.72
CA GLY A 48 -1.47 7.58 -10.42
C GLY A 48 -1.80 6.42 -9.47
N TYR A 49 -0.98 5.36 -9.48
CA TYR A 49 -1.24 4.16 -8.67
C TYR A 49 -1.16 4.43 -7.18
N TYR A 50 -0.19 5.24 -6.76
CA TYR A 50 -0.01 5.58 -5.35
C TYR A 50 -0.78 6.85 -5.01
N GLU A 51 -1.59 6.78 -3.96
CA GLU A 51 -2.31 7.92 -3.40
C GLU A 51 -1.62 8.40 -2.13
N GLU A 52 -1.38 9.70 -2.04
CA GLU A 52 -0.78 10.32 -0.85
C GLU A 52 -1.87 10.63 0.18
N LEU A 53 -1.67 10.15 1.41
CA LEU A 53 -2.56 10.40 2.55
C LEU A 53 -1.73 10.81 3.76
N GLU A 54 -2.27 11.73 4.56
CA GLU A 54 -1.67 12.15 5.83
C GLU A 54 -2.32 11.35 6.98
N HIS A 55 -1.53 10.52 7.65
CA HIS A 55 -1.96 9.78 8.82
C HIS A 55 -1.59 10.56 10.10
N PRO A 56 -2.51 10.72 11.08
CA PRO A 56 -2.28 11.59 12.25
C PRO A 56 -1.03 11.28 13.08
N ILE A 57 -0.56 10.03 13.06
CA ILE A 57 0.58 9.58 13.88
C ILE A 57 1.87 9.50 13.06
N THR A 58 1.79 9.06 11.82
CA THR A 58 2.98 8.70 11.02
C THR A 58 3.29 9.71 9.92
N GLY A 59 2.41 10.70 9.72
CA GLY A 59 2.56 11.76 8.73
C GLY A 59 2.14 11.31 7.32
N VAL A 60 2.73 11.97 6.33
CA VAL A 60 2.40 11.77 4.91
C VAL A 60 3.03 10.48 4.38
N HIS A 61 2.20 9.61 3.79
CA HIS A 61 2.65 8.39 3.13
C HIS A 61 1.93 8.13 1.80
N ARG A 62 2.60 7.37 0.93
CA ARG A 62 2.06 6.90 -0.35
C ARG A 62 1.46 5.50 -0.17
N TYR A 63 0.15 5.38 -0.36
CA TYR A 63 -0.59 4.13 -0.26
C TYR A 63 -0.91 3.58 -1.65
N PRO A 64 -0.74 2.27 -1.92
CA PRO A 64 -1.20 1.65 -3.15
C PRO A 64 -2.71 1.82 -3.34
N GLY A 65 -3.13 2.37 -4.47
CA GLY A 65 -4.52 2.48 -4.91
C GLY A 65 -5.00 1.22 -5.62
N TRP A 66 -6.06 1.34 -6.43
CA TRP A 66 -6.58 0.19 -7.17
C TRP A 66 -5.64 -0.26 -8.31
N PRO A 67 -5.55 -1.58 -8.57
CA PRO A 67 -4.82 -2.11 -9.72
C PRO A 67 -5.55 -1.86 -11.05
N PHE A 68 -6.79 -1.38 -11.02
CA PHE A 68 -7.61 -1.03 -12.19
C PHE A 68 -8.30 0.34 -12.02
N ARG A 69 -8.95 0.81 -13.09
CA ARG A 69 -9.77 2.04 -13.09
C ARG A 69 -11.23 1.68 -13.34
N ILE A 70 -12.15 2.32 -12.63
CA ILE A 70 -13.59 2.12 -12.79
C ILE A 70 -14.17 3.29 -13.60
N ARG A 71 -14.94 2.98 -14.65
CA ARG A 71 -15.62 3.96 -15.52
C ARG A 71 -17.00 3.41 -15.99
N PRO A 72 -18.12 4.08 -15.69
CA PRO A 72 -18.26 5.18 -14.72
C PRO A 72 -18.02 4.66 -13.29
N GLY A 73 -17.29 5.42 -12.45
CA GLY A 73 -17.03 5.00 -11.07
C GLY A 73 -16.03 5.90 -10.33
N PRO A 74 -15.69 5.54 -9.08
CA PRO A 74 -14.84 6.36 -8.21
C PRO A 74 -13.44 6.57 -8.81
N GLY A 75 -12.91 7.79 -8.65
CA GLY A 75 -11.58 8.17 -9.14
C GLY A 75 -10.43 7.87 -8.18
N ARG A 76 -10.75 7.55 -6.92
CA ARG A 76 -9.81 7.23 -5.83
C ARG A 76 -10.28 5.99 -5.09
N HIS A 77 -9.32 5.19 -4.64
CA HIS A 77 -9.58 4.03 -3.81
C HIS A 77 -9.81 4.47 -2.36
N HIS A 78 -8.86 5.23 -1.81
CA HIS A 78 -8.85 5.58 -0.41
C HIS A 78 -9.78 6.76 -0.12
N ARG A 79 -10.59 6.65 0.93
CA ARG A 79 -11.49 7.72 1.39
C ARG A 79 -10.84 8.60 2.46
N ALA A 80 -10.00 8.00 3.29
CA ALA A 80 -9.25 8.65 4.37
C ALA A 80 -8.00 7.82 4.67
N ALA A 81 -7.07 8.37 5.45
CA ALA A 81 -5.97 7.59 6.02
C ALA A 81 -6.51 6.45 6.92
N PRO A 82 -5.71 5.39 7.15
CA PRO A 82 -6.08 4.34 8.10
C PRO A 82 -6.49 4.93 9.46
N PRO A 83 -7.56 4.43 10.10
CA PRO A 83 -8.00 4.99 11.37
C PRO A 83 -7.02 4.69 12.50
N MET A 84 -6.95 5.61 13.46
CA MET A 84 -6.33 5.33 14.75
C MET A 84 -7.15 4.29 15.53
N LEU A 85 -6.52 3.63 16.49
CA LEU A 85 -7.21 2.71 17.39
C LEU A 85 -8.36 3.45 18.09
N GLY A 86 -9.57 2.92 17.98
CA GLY A 86 -10.77 3.48 18.61
C GLY A 86 -11.28 4.80 18.02
N GLN A 87 -10.74 5.28 16.89
CA GLN A 87 -11.10 6.58 16.30
C GLN A 87 -12.61 6.75 16.08
N HIS A 88 -13.31 5.67 15.75
CA HIS A 88 -14.74 5.69 15.45
C HIS A 88 -15.60 5.03 16.53
N ASN A 89 -15.07 4.78 17.75
CA ASN A 89 -15.84 4.12 18.81
C ASN A 89 -17.12 4.89 19.13
N ASP A 90 -17.00 6.19 19.43
CA ASP A 90 -18.15 7.02 19.83
C ASP A 90 -19.16 7.15 18.69
N GLU A 91 -18.69 7.33 17.46
CA GLU A 91 -19.55 7.42 16.25
C GLU A 91 -20.38 6.15 16.10
N ILE A 92 -19.72 4.99 16.03
CA ILE A 92 -20.38 3.71 15.77
C ILE A 92 -21.26 3.28 16.95
N LEU A 93 -20.83 3.48 18.20
CA LEU A 93 -21.63 3.08 19.36
C LEU A 93 -22.88 3.96 19.53
N ARG A 94 -22.80 5.26 19.22
CA ARG A 94 -23.99 6.12 19.17
C ARG A 94 -24.93 5.72 18.04
N ASP A 95 -24.42 5.37 16.87
CA ASP A 95 -25.23 4.86 15.74
C ASP A 95 -25.93 3.54 16.10
N LEU A 96 -25.36 2.75 17.00
CA LEU A 96 -25.97 1.54 17.56
C LEU A 96 -26.95 1.82 18.71
N GLY A 97 -27.12 3.08 19.11
CA GLY A 97 -28.12 3.52 20.09
C GLY A 97 -27.62 3.64 21.53
N LEU A 98 -26.30 3.57 21.77
CA LEU A 98 -25.76 3.79 23.11
C LEU A 98 -25.65 5.29 23.40
N SER A 99 -26.04 5.67 24.62
CA SER A 99 -25.82 7.00 25.17
C SER A 99 -24.37 7.19 25.62
N ASP A 100 -23.95 8.45 25.78
CA ASP A 100 -22.60 8.77 26.29
C ASP A 100 -22.36 8.17 27.70
N ASP A 101 -23.42 8.08 28.53
CA ASP A 101 -23.37 7.49 29.87
C ASP A 101 -23.19 5.96 29.84
N GLU A 102 -23.57 5.29 28.74
CA GLU A 102 -23.32 3.87 28.52
C GLU A 102 -21.94 3.62 27.89
N ILE A 103 -21.46 4.54 27.04
CA ILE A 103 -20.16 4.42 26.36
C ILE A 103 -19.00 4.69 27.31
N ALA A 104 -19.10 5.72 28.17
CA ALA A 104 -18.01 6.12 29.06
C ALA A 104 -17.53 4.97 29.99
N PRO A 105 -18.42 4.18 30.63
CA PRO A 105 -18.01 3.00 31.39
C PRO A 105 -17.23 1.96 30.58
N LEU A 106 -17.56 1.74 29.30
CA LEU A 106 -16.87 0.76 28.45
C LEU A 106 -15.41 1.12 28.25
N LEU A 107 -15.11 2.42 28.12
CA LEU A 107 -13.73 2.89 28.02
C LEU A 107 -12.97 2.72 29.35
N VAL A 108 -13.60 3.06 30.48
CA VAL A 108 -13.00 2.93 31.82
C VAL A 108 -12.72 1.45 32.17
N GLN A 109 -13.68 0.58 31.86
CA GLN A 109 -13.56 -0.87 32.06
C GLN A 109 -12.64 -1.54 31.02
N ARG A 110 -12.10 -0.79 30.06
CA ARG A 110 -11.22 -1.26 28.98
C ARG A 110 -11.87 -2.32 28.08
N VAL A 111 -13.20 -2.27 27.95
CA VAL A 111 -13.96 -3.04 26.95
C VAL A 111 -13.69 -2.47 25.55
N ILE A 112 -13.61 -1.14 25.45
CA ILE A 112 -13.13 -0.41 24.27
C ILE A 112 -11.87 0.39 24.62
N GLY A 113 -11.10 0.80 23.61
CA GLY A 113 -9.86 1.55 23.82
C GLY A 113 -9.51 2.45 22.65
N ASN A 114 -8.68 3.46 22.93
CA ASN A 114 -8.13 4.41 21.96
C ASN A 114 -6.59 4.38 21.91
N ARG A 115 -5.96 3.46 22.63
CA ARG A 115 -4.51 3.25 22.67
C ARG A 115 -4.18 1.78 22.96
N PRO A 116 -3.04 1.25 22.48
CA PRO A 116 -2.62 -0.11 22.78
C PRO A 116 -2.34 -0.27 24.29
N LEU A 117 -2.63 -1.44 24.86
CA LEU A 117 -2.48 -1.70 26.30
C LEU A 117 -1.01 -1.84 26.74
N ASN A 118 -0.11 -2.18 25.81
CA ASN A 118 1.31 -2.46 26.07
C ASN A 118 2.26 -1.49 25.34
N ALA A 119 1.76 -0.32 24.96
CA ALA A 119 2.57 0.72 24.31
C ALA A 119 3.39 1.50 25.34
#